data_AF-E4YHX2-F1
#
_entry.id   AF-E4YHX2-F1
#
_cell.length_a   1.000
_cell.length_b   1.000
_cell.length_c   1.000
_cell.angle_alpha   90.00
_cell.angle_beta   90.00
_cell.angle_gamma   90.00
#
_symmetry.space_group_name_H-M   'P 1'
#
loop_
_entity.id
_entity.type
_entity.pdbx_description
1 polymer ?
#
loop_
_entity_poly.entity_id
_entity_poly.type
_entity_poly.pdbx_seq_one_letter_code
_entity_poly.pdbx_strand_id
1 'polypeptide(L)'
;YKKTDKNLQKPTKLETLIEAPKVDELGESFGQQQKIFMRKFVEMENRGQILEYDENDREEIDQASGSVTLYTINRQARIKVQAFPLPSSVRLFLETRSEDLRSIILGKASLEFNDEIRSSLMDVFHKAGFAKSSATVDQIIAFGPEGFGPNILLNMVEGYQDRSNFWSEKQINIKSLDQQLISGFQVAANSGPMMEEPMAGVGFRLLEWEIIQEDNFDITLTSGQLMSTVKEACRKSFSILHKRLLAAMYTCEIQASCEVLGKVYGVIGKRDGKILEEDMVEGTDLFNIKAALPVIESFGFADEIRKKTSGLASPQLRFSHWSEVEGDPWWVPTTEEEIQHYGEKADYESTAKKYMNLIRKRKGLWIEQKTVEHAEKQRTITKNK
;
A
#
# COMPACT_ATOMS: atom_id res chain seq x y z
N TYR A 1 -26.25 19.23 16.75
CA TYR A 1 -24.80 19.04 16.51
C TYR A 1 -24.02 19.69 17.64
N LYS A 2 -23.13 18.95 18.33
CA LYS A 2 -22.28 19.52 19.39
C LYS A 2 -21.34 20.59 18.78
N LYS A 3 -21.13 21.70 19.49
CA LYS A 3 -20.10 22.73 19.17
C LYS A 3 -18.71 22.14 19.39
N THR A 4 -18.26 21.32 18.47
CA THR A 4 -16.93 20.74 18.47
C THR A 4 -16.33 20.95 17.09
N ASP A 5 -15.21 21.67 17.02
CA ASP A 5 -14.45 21.81 15.79
C ASP A 5 -13.88 20.45 15.40
N LYS A 6 -14.40 19.87 14.32
CA LYS A 6 -13.91 18.62 13.76
C LYS A 6 -12.91 18.92 12.66
N ASN A 7 -11.63 18.67 12.92
CA ASN A 7 -10.61 18.63 11.88
C ASN A 7 -10.84 17.41 10.98
N LEU A 8 -11.63 17.58 9.92
CA LEU A 8 -11.91 16.53 8.94
C LEU A 8 -10.79 16.49 7.90
N GLN A 9 -9.65 15.88 8.23
CA GLN A 9 -8.65 15.48 7.24
C GLN A 9 -8.84 13.99 6.91
N LYS A 10 -9.42 13.72 5.73
CA LYS A 10 -9.40 12.37 5.13
C LYS A 10 -8.44 12.36 3.93
N PRO A 11 -7.11 12.33 4.12
CA PRO A 11 -6.27 11.77 3.08
C PRO A 11 -6.48 10.25 3.11
N THR A 12 -7.17 9.72 2.09
CA THR A 12 -7.13 8.30 1.75
C THR A 12 -5.71 8.05 1.25
N LYS A 13 -4.98 7.12 1.88
CA LYS A 13 -3.65 6.70 1.43
C LYS A 13 -3.68 5.23 1.12
N LEU A 14 -2.85 4.80 0.19
CA LEU A 14 -2.77 3.39 -0.21
C LEU A 14 -1.39 2.84 0.18
N GLU A 15 -1.36 1.55 0.47
CA GLU A 15 -0.13 0.81 0.76
C GLU A 15 0.33 0.09 -0.51
N THR A 16 1.62 0.11 -0.83
CA THR A 16 2.14 -0.58 -2.03
C THR A 16 3.42 -1.33 -1.74
N LEU A 17 3.76 -2.23 -2.66
CA LEU A 17 5.04 -2.92 -2.70
C LEU A 17 5.88 -2.35 -3.83
N ILE A 18 7.19 -2.35 -3.61
CA ILE A 18 8.17 -2.03 -4.65
C ILE A 18 9.07 -3.26 -4.82
N GLU A 19 9.56 -3.46 -6.04
CA GLU A 19 10.63 -4.41 -6.30
C GLU A 19 11.86 -4.09 -5.43
N ALA A 20 12.55 -5.14 -4.99
CA ALA A 20 13.81 -4.95 -4.28
C ALA A 20 14.80 -4.21 -5.21
N PRO A 21 15.51 -3.18 -4.73
CA PRO A 21 16.58 -2.56 -5.51
C PRO A 21 17.61 -3.63 -5.88
N LYS A 22 18.13 -3.57 -7.11
CA LYS A 22 19.15 -4.52 -7.59
C LYS A 22 20.38 -4.47 -6.66
N VAL A 23 20.90 -5.64 -6.33
CA VAL A 23 21.95 -5.86 -5.34
C VAL A 23 23.28 -5.34 -5.87
N ASP A 24 23.57 -4.07 -5.63
CA ASP A 24 24.95 -3.59 -5.45
C ASP A 24 25.28 -3.65 -3.93
N GLU A 25 26.51 -3.34 -3.52
CA GLU A 25 27.08 -3.50 -2.15
C GLU A 25 26.22 -2.95 -0.97
N LEU A 26 25.14 -2.24 -1.26
CA LEU A 26 24.03 -1.84 -0.38
C LEU A 26 23.09 -3.01 0.02
N GLY A 27 23.21 -4.20 -0.56
CA GLY A 27 22.33 -5.35 -0.29
C GLY A 27 22.29 -5.81 1.17
N GLU A 28 23.42 -5.74 1.88
CA GLU A 28 23.51 -6.17 3.28
C GLU A 28 22.77 -5.21 4.24
N SER A 29 22.82 -3.89 3.97
CA SER A 29 22.09 -2.90 4.77
C SER A 29 20.57 -3.00 4.53
N PHE A 30 20.14 -3.32 3.31
CA PHE A 30 18.73 -3.56 2.99
C PHE A 30 18.14 -4.80 3.68
N GLY A 31 18.90 -5.91 3.73
CA GLY A 31 18.49 -7.11 4.46
C GLY A 31 18.38 -6.88 5.96
N GLN A 32 19.26 -6.05 6.54
CA GLN A 32 19.17 -5.63 7.94
C GLN A 32 17.92 -4.78 8.21
N GLN A 33 17.57 -3.85 7.33
CA GLN A 33 16.34 -3.05 7.45
C GLN A 33 15.07 -3.91 7.42
N GLN A 34 15.00 -4.93 6.56
CA GLN A 34 13.88 -5.88 6.55
C GLN A 34 13.79 -6.68 7.87
N LYS A 35 14.92 -7.17 8.40
CA LYS A 35 14.96 -7.88 9.68
C LYS A 35 14.51 -6.98 10.84
N ILE A 36 14.97 -5.72 10.85
CA ILE A 36 14.55 -4.72 11.84
C ILE A 36 13.05 -4.46 11.73
N PHE A 37 12.53 -4.30 10.52
CA PHE A 37 11.09 -4.14 10.31
C PHE A 37 10.30 -5.34 10.82
N MET A 38 10.66 -6.57 10.41
CA MET A 38 9.94 -7.78 10.83
C MET A 38 9.94 -7.92 12.35
N ARG A 39 11.07 -7.65 13.00
CA ARG A 39 11.15 -7.60 14.46
C ARG A 39 10.18 -6.56 15.04
N LYS A 40 10.19 -5.33 14.53
CA LYS A 40 9.27 -4.27 14.98
C LYS A 40 7.81 -4.57 14.67
N PHE A 41 7.51 -5.20 13.55
CA PHE A 41 6.16 -5.59 13.14
C PHE A 41 5.60 -6.65 14.11
N VAL A 42 6.41 -7.65 14.45
CA VAL A 42 6.07 -8.65 15.47
C VAL A 42 5.87 -7.98 16.84
N GLU A 43 6.74 -7.03 17.23
CA GLU A 43 6.56 -6.25 18.46
C GLU A 43 5.28 -5.38 18.44
N MET A 44 4.89 -4.86 17.27
CA MET A 44 3.69 -4.06 17.06
C MET A 44 2.41 -4.91 17.17
N GLU A 45 2.38 -6.11 16.57
CA GLU A 45 1.21 -7.00 16.65
C GLU A 45 1.10 -7.69 18.02
N ASN A 46 2.21 -8.05 18.66
CA ASN A 46 2.20 -8.88 19.88
C ASN A 46 2.14 -8.10 21.21
N ARG A 47 2.21 -6.76 21.25
CA ARG A 47 2.17 -6.02 22.54
C ARG A 47 0.78 -5.82 23.17
N GLY A 48 -0.17 -6.68 22.84
CA GLY A 48 -1.30 -7.04 23.71
C GLY A 48 -1.01 -8.21 24.66
N GLN A 49 0.01 -9.04 24.37
CA GLN A 49 0.53 -10.12 25.21
C GLN A 49 1.93 -10.46 24.72
N ILE A 50 2.97 -10.09 25.48
CA ILE A 50 4.32 -10.60 25.25
C ILE A 50 4.28 -12.09 25.57
N LEU A 51 4.05 -12.92 24.56
CA LEU A 51 4.32 -14.34 24.63
C LEU A 51 5.68 -14.59 24.00
N GLU A 52 6.49 -15.30 24.75
CA GLU A 52 7.72 -15.93 24.28
C GLU A 52 7.44 -16.69 22.98
N TYR A 53 8.45 -16.76 22.12
CA TYR A 53 8.45 -17.60 20.92
C TYR A 53 7.96 -19.00 21.28
N ASP A 54 6.73 -19.33 20.89
CA ASP A 54 6.15 -20.64 21.14
C ASP A 54 6.57 -21.56 19.99
N GLU A 55 7.22 -22.67 20.34
CA GLU A 55 7.62 -23.79 19.47
C GLU A 55 6.39 -24.49 18.86
N ASN A 56 5.68 -23.81 17.96
CA ASN A 56 4.54 -24.38 17.26
C ASN A 56 4.71 -24.20 15.75
N ASP A 57 4.99 -25.32 15.05
CA ASP A 57 5.07 -25.50 13.58
C ASP A 57 3.76 -25.10 12.85
N ARG A 58 3.31 -23.85 12.99
CA ARG A 58 2.09 -23.31 12.37
C ARG A 58 2.41 -22.38 11.20
N GLU A 59 3.66 -21.93 11.11
CA GLU A 59 4.08 -20.90 10.18
C GLU A 59 5.48 -21.20 9.67
N GLU A 60 5.63 -21.22 8.35
CA GLU A 60 6.92 -21.30 7.70
C GLU A 60 7.09 -20.08 6.81
N ILE A 61 8.11 -19.28 7.08
CA ILE A 61 8.42 -18.08 6.31
C ILE A 61 9.72 -18.33 5.55
N ASP A 62 9.62 -18.47 4.23
CA ASP A 62 10.78 -18.51 3.37
C ASP A 62 11.13 -17.08 2.94
N GLN A 63 12.13 -16.50 3.62
CA GLN A 63 12.61 -15.14 3.34
C GLN A 63 13.29 -15.03 1.97
N ALA A 64 13.82 -16.12 1.40
CA ALA A 64 14.51 -16.08 0.12
C ALA A 64 13.52 -16.02 -1.05
N SER A 65 12.42 -16.78 -0.97
CA SER A 65 11.35 -16.70 -1.97
C SER A 65 10.29 -15.64 -1.64
N GLY A 66 10.24 -15.13 -0.41
CA GLY A 66 9.17 -14.25 0.07
C GLY A 66 7.81 -14.96 0.22
N SER A 67 7.81 -16.30 0.25
CA SER A 67 6.60 -17.10 0.42
C SER A 67 6.34 -17.39 1.90
N VAL A 68 5.05 -17.42 2.24
CA VAL A 68 4.58 -17.71 3.60
C VAL A 68 3.62 -18.88 3.54
N THR A 69 3.92 -19.91 4.31
CA THR A 69 3.04 -21.06 4.55
C THR A 69 2.40 -20.89 5.93
N LEU A 70 1.06 -20.90 5.98
CA LEU A 70 0.31 -20.92 7.24
C LEU A 70 -0.60 -22.13 7.30
N TYR A 71 -0.72 -22.68 8.50
CA TYR A 71 -1.75 -23.65 8.86
C TYR A 71 -2.91 -22.95 9.56
N THR A 72 -4.13 -23.45 9.35
CA THR A 72 -5.27 -23.03 10.16
C THR A 72 -5.06 -23.37 11.64
N ILE A 73 -5.78 -22.70 12.54
CA ILE A 73 -5.67 -22.93 14.00
C ILE A 73 -5.86 -24.41 14.37
N ASN A 74 -6.75 -25.10 13.66
CA ASN A 74 -7.05 -26.52 13.81
C ASN A 74 -6.17 -27.45 12.95
N ARG A 75 -5.20 -26.91 12.20
CA ARG A 75 -4.30 -27.63 11.27
C ARG A 75 -5.04 -28.47 10.21
N GLN A 76 -6.28 -28.14 9.90
CA GLN A 76 -7.07 -28.84 8.89
C GLN A 76 -6.78 -28.37 7.46
N ALA A 77 -6.26 -27.15 7.28
CA ALA A 77 -5.88 -26.65 5.96
C ALA A 77 -4.53 -25.93 6.01
N ARG A 78 -3.87 -25.95 4.86
CA ARG A 78 -2.58 -25.32 4.62
C ARG A 78 -2.69 -24.39 3.41
N ILE A 79 -2.19 -23.18 3.58
CA ILE A 79 -2.12 -22.18 2.53
C ILE A 79 -0.69 -21.66 2.39
N LYS A 80 -0.22 -21.54 1.14
CA LYS A 80 1.05 -20.89 0.82
C LYS A 80 0.83 -19.74 -0.16
N VAL A 81 1.20 -18.54 0.27
CA VAL A 81 1.02 -17.30 -0.48
C VAL A 81 2.35 -16.60 -0.69
N GLN A 82 2.52 -16.01 -1.87
CA GLN A 82 3.64 -15.14 -2.20
C GLN A 82 3.11 -13.81 -2.76
N ALA A 83 3.38 -12.71 -2.08
CA ALA A 83 3.12 -11.37 -2.56
C ALA A 83 4.15 -10.97 -3.62
N PHE A 84 3.78 -10.05 -4.50
CA PHE A 84 4.67 -9.44 -5.49
C PHE A 84 4.17 -8.04 -5.87
N PRO A 85 5.07 -7.11 -6.24
CA PRO A 85 4.68 -5.80 -6.73
C PRO A 85 4.10 -5.91 -8.15
N LEU A 86 2.97 -5.26 -8.40
CA LEU A 86 2.42 -5.13 -9.76
C LEU A 86 3.09 -3.97 -10.49
N PRO A 87 3.37 -4.09 -11.80
CA PRO A 87 3.83 -2.97 -12.59
C PRO A 87 2.86 -1.79 -12.55
N SER A 88 3.39 -0.57 -12.49
CA SER A 88 2.58 0.65 -12.40
C SER A 88 1.60 0.81 -13.56
N SER A 89 1.94 0.32 -14.76
CA SER A 89 1.05 0.30 -15.92
C SER A 89 -0.18 -0.59 -15.72
N VAL A 90 0.00 -1.79 -15.17
CA VAL A 90 -1.10 -2.73 -14.85
C VAL A 90 -2.00 -2.12 -13.78
N ARG A 91 -1.39 -1.58 -12.72
CA ARG A 91 -2.11 -0.93 -11.63
C ARG A 91 -2.96 0.25 -12.14
N LEU A 92 -2.37 1.15 -12.93
CA LEU A 92 -3.07 2.31 -13.48
C LEU A 92 -4.22 1.90 -14.39
N PHE A 93 -4.04 0.85 -15.18
CA PHE A 93 -5.09 0.28 -16.01
C PHE A 93 -6.28 -0.20 -15.16
N LEU A 94 -6.02 -0.95 -14.08
CA LEU A 94 -7.06 -1.42 -13.16
C LEU A 94 -7.78 -0.27 -12.44
N GLU A 95 -7.05 0.78 -12.04
CA GLU A 95 -7.66 1.97 -11.43
C GLU A 95 -8.56 2.71 -12.42
N THR A 96 -8.10 2.89 -13.67
CA THR A 96 -8.82 3.62 -14.73
C THR A 96 -10.09 2.87 -15.16
N ARG A 97 -10.02 1.54 -15.27
CA ARG A 97 -11.14 0.67 -15.69
C ARG A 97 -11.86 -0.02 -14.54
N SER A 98 -11.82 0.56 -13.34
CA SER A 98 -12.42 -0.01 -12.13
C SER A 98 -13.95 -0.18 -12.24
N GLU A 99 -14.66 0.78 -12.85
CA GLU A 99 -16.10 0.69 -13.08
C GLU A 99 -16.46 -0.40 -14.13
N ASP A 100 -15.58 -0.61 -15.11
CA ASP A 100 -15.77 -1.67 -16.09
C ASP A 100 -15.69 -3.03 -15.41
N LEU A 101 -14.66 -3.27 -14.57
CA LEU A 101 -14.54 -4.50 -13.76
C LEU A 101 -15.74 -4.69 -12.83
N ARG A 102 -16.24 -3.61 -12.23
CA ARG A 102 -17.45 -3.65 -11.41
C ARG A 102 -18.68 -4.10 -12.20
N SER A 103 -18.81 -3.69 -13.46
CA SER A 103 -19.91 -4.11 -14.32
C SER A 103 -19.86 -5.62 -14.65
N ILE A 104 -18.65 -6.20 -14.76
CA ILE A 104 -18.44 -7.64 -14.94
C ILE A 104 -18.94 -8.40 -13.71
N ILE A 105 -18.53 -7.98 -12.51
CA ILE A 105 -18.91 -8.63 -11.25
C ILE A 105 -20.42 -8.59 -11.01
N LEU A 106 -21.06 -7.47 -11.39
CA LEU A 106 -22.50 -7.32 -11.27
C LEU A 106 -23.29 -8.08 -12.37
N GLY A 107 -22.60 -8.74 -13.30
CA GLY A 107 -23.23 -9.47 -14.42
C GLY A 107 -23.96 -8.55 -15.41
N LYS A 108 -23.60 -7.26 -15.46
CA LYS A 108 -24.21 -6.27 -16.37
C LYS A 108 -23.48 -6.15 -17.71
N ALA A 109 -22.24 -6.65 -17.77
CA ALA A 109 -21.40 -6.63 -18.96
C ALA A 109 -21.78 -7.73 -19.95
N SER A 110 -21.60 -7.46 -21.25
CA SER A 110 -21.67 -8.48 -22.30
C SER A 110 -20.39 -9.34 -22.32
N LEU A 111 -20.50 -10.55 -22.87
CA LEU A 111 -19.35 -11.45 -23.04
C LEU A 111 -18.24 -10.83 -23.90
N GLU A 112 -18.62 -10.15 -24.99
CA GLU A 112 -17.68 -9.44 -25.87
C GLU A 112 -16.90 -8.35 -25.12
N PHE A 113 -17.56 -7.65 -24.18
CA PHE A 113 -16.91 -6.63 -23.37
C PHE A 113 -15.92 -7.23 -22.35
N ASN A 114 -16.25 -8.39 -21.79
CA ASN A 114 -15.33 -9.12 -20.90
C ASN A 114 -14.08 -9.55 -21.66
N ASP A 115 -14.23 -10.06 -22.89
CA ASP A 115 -13.11 -10.47 -23.73
C ASP A 115 -12.25 -9.27 -24.18
N GLU A 116 -12.86 -8.12 -24.46
CA GLU A 116 -12.13 -6.87 -24.77
C GLU A 116 -11.24 -6.44 -23.59
N ILE A 117 -11.79 -6.42 -22.36
CA ILE A 117 -11.05 -6.04 -21.16
C ILE A 117 -9.93 -7.04 -20.89
N ARG A 118 -10.21 -8.34 -21.05
CA ARG A 118 -9.23 -9.41 -20.89
C ARG A 118 -8.08 -9.25 -21.89
N SER A 119 -8.36 -9.02 -23.17
CA SER A 119 -7.34 -8.80 -24.20
C SER A 119 -6.52 -7.53 -23.91
N SER A 120 -7.17 -6.43 -23.53
CA SER A 120 -6.48 -5.20 -23.19
C SER A 120 -5.59 -5.38 -21.95
N LEU A 121 -6.02 -6.17 -20.96
CA LEU A 121 -5.23 -6.47 -19.79
C LEU A 121 -4.00 -7.33 -20.17
N MET A 122 -4.17 -8.33 -21.03
CA MET A 122 -3.06 -9.13 -21.57
C MET A 122 -2.01 -8.26 -22.25
N ASP A 123 -2.43 -7.30 -23.07
CA ASP A 123 -1.51 -6.38 -23.76
C ASP A 123 -0.72 -5.52 -22.77
N VAL A 124 -1.35 -5.03 -21.70
CA VAL A 124 -0.69 -4.23 -20.67
C VAL A 124 0.33 -5.08 -19.90
N PHE A 125 -0.01 -6.33 -19.56
CA PHE A 125 0.93 -7.26 -18.93
C PHE A 125 2.14 -7.58 -19.83
N HIS A 126 1.90 -7.73 -21.14
CA HIS A 126 2.96 -8.00 -22.11
C HIS A 126 3.90 -6.79 -22.26
N LYS A 127 3.33 -5.59 -22.40
CA LYS A 127 4.10 -4.33 -22.45
C LYS A 127 4.90 -4.07 -21.17
N ALA A 128 4.37 -4.48 -20.02
CA ALA A 128 5.05 -4.36 -18.73
C ALA A 128 6.19 -5.37 -18.54
N GLY A 129 6.37 -6.35 -19.43
CA GLY A 129 7.38 -7.40 -19.30
C GLY A 129 7.11 -8.38 -18.15
N PHE A 130 5.94 -8.32 -17.53
CA PHE A 130 5.57 -9.13 -16.38
C PHE A 130 5.20 -10.57 -16.78
N ALA A 131 4.75 -10.78 -18.01
CA ALA A 131 4.32 -12.09 -18.50
C ALA A 131 5.04 -12.49 -19.80
N LYS A 132 5.75 -13.63 -19.76
CA LYS A 132 6.20 -14.36 -20.96
C LYS A 132 5.10 -15.20 -21.61
N SER A 133 3.94 -15.36 -20.97
CA SER A 133 2.83 -16.16 -21.50
C SER A 133 1.46 -15.53 -21.20
N SER A 134 0.51 -15.69 -22.12
CA SER A 134 -0.90 -15.27 -21.99
C SER A 134 -1.64 -15.93 -20.82
N ALA A 135 -1.08 -17.00 -20.22
CA ALA A 135 -1.73 -17.79 -19.18
C ALA A 135 -1.91 -17.04 -17.85
N THR A 136 -1.12 -15.99 -17.58
CA THR A 136 -1.18 -15.29 -16.29
C THR A 136 -2.52 -14.59 -16.07
N VAL A 137 -3.13 -14.03 -17.12
CA VAL A 137 -4.44 -13.36 -17.02
C VAL A 137 -5.57 -14.38 -16.78
N ASP A 138 -5.40 -15.59 -17.31
CA ASP A 138 -6.37 -16.69 -17.17
C ASP A 138 -6.29 -17.36 -15.80
N GLN A 139 -5.18 -17.17 -15.09
CA GLN A 139 -4.95 -17.62 -13.71
C GLN A 139 -5.49 -16.64 -12.67
N ILE A 140 -6.12 -15.52 -13.06
CA ILE A 140 -6.68 -14.56 -12.11
C ILE A 140 -7.92 -15.17 -11.44
N ILE A 141 -7.87 -15.25 -10.11
CA ILE A 141 -8.99 -15.70 -9.26
C ILE A 141 -9.92 -14.53 -8.93
N ALA A 142 -9.34 -13.42 -8.48
CA ALA A 142 -10.09 -12.25 -8.04
C ALA A 142 -9.26 -10.98 -8.09
N PHE A 143 -9.93 -9.84 -8.26
CA PHE A 143 -9.35 -8.52 -8.02
C PHE A 143 -9.74 -7.99 -6.63
N GLY A 144 -8.98 -7.06 -6.09
CA GLY A 144 -9.23 -6.51 -4.75
C GLY A 144 -8.67 -5.11 -4.56
N PRO A 145 -9.16 -4.32 -3.58
CA PRO A 145 -10.30 -4.59 -2.70
C PRO A 145 -11.66 -4.59 -3.44
N GLU A 146 -12.71 -5.06 -2.78
CA GLU A 146 -14.12 -5.06 -3.24
C GLU A 146 -14.41 -5.77 -4.58
N GLY A 147 -13.47 -6.58 -5.08
CA GLY A 147 -13.65 -7.35 -6.31
C GLY A 147 -13.19 -6.65 -7.59
N PHE A 148 -12.95 -5.34 -7.58
CA PHE A 148 -12.59 -4.53 -8.76
C PHE A 148 -11.39 -3.59 -8.55
N GLY A 149 -10.72 -3.69 -7.40
CA GLY A 149 -9.58 -2.83 -7.07
C GLY A 149 -8.27 -3.20 -7.78
N PRO A 150 -7.20 -2.41 -7.57
CA PRO A 150 -5.94 -2.52 -8.30
C PRO A 150 -4.97 -3.59 -7.75
N ASN A 151 -5.49 -4.62 -7.08
CA ASN A 151 -4.74 -5.78 -6.61
C ASN A 151 -5.26 -7.06 -7.27
N ILE A 152 -4.39 -8.06 -7.42
CA ILE A 152 -4.71 -9.28 -8.15
C ILE A 152 -4.36 -10.50 -7.30
N LEU A 153 -5.23 -11.50 -7.30
CA LEU A 153 -4.94 -12.84 -6.79
C LEU A 153 -4.78 -13.81 -7.96
N LEU A 154 -3.60 -14.45 -8.05
CA LEU A 154 -3.24 -15.42 -9.08
C LEU A 154 -3.22 -16.85 -8.52
N ASN A 155 -3.76 -17.78 -9.30
CA ASN A 155 -3.67 -19.22 -9.03
C ASN A 155 -2.42 -19.82 -9.68
N MET A 156 -1.47 -20.25 -8.87
CA MET A 156 -0.26 -20.97 -9.32
C MET A 156 -0.23 -22.42 -8.80
N VAL A 157 -1.34 -22.92 -8.24
CA VAL A 157 -1.43 -24.28 -7.70
C VAL A 157 -1.56 -25.28 -8.84
N GLU A 158 -0.66 -26.26 -8.89
CA GLU A 158 -0.70 -27.35 -9.87
C GLU A 158 -1.97 -28.20 -9.67
N GLY A 159 -2.70 -28.49 -10.76
CA GLY A 159 -3.95 -29.26 -10.71
C GLY A 159 -5.19 -28.49 -10.20
N TYR A 160 -5.05 -27.22 -9.81
CA TYR A 160 -6.17 -26.35 -9.40
C TYR A 160 -6.68 -25.43 -10.53
N GLN A 161 -6.09 -25.50 -11.72
CA GLN A 161 -6.34 -24.56 -12.83
C GLN A 161 -7.76 -24.62 -13.40
N ASP A 162 -8.47 -25.76 -13.25
CA ASP A 162 -9.84 -25.93 -13.74
C ASP A 162 -10.92 -25.36 -12.80
N ARG A 163 -10.55 -24.89 -11.59
CA ARG A 163 -11.51 -24.66 -10.49
C ARG A 163 -11.95 -23.21 -10.30
N SER A 164 -11.07 -22.22 -10.55
CA SER A 164 -11.38 -20.82 -10.24
C SER A 164 -10.69 -19.85 -11.22
N ASN A 165 -11.47 -19.38 -12.20
CA ASN A 165 -11.04 -18.33 -13.13
C ASN A 165 -12.11 -17.23 -13.11
N PHE A 166 -11.67 -15.98 -12.88
CA PHE A 166 -12.52 -14.80 -12.91
C PHE A 166 -13.32 -14.67 -14.22
N TRP A 167 -12.72 -15.07 -15.35
CA TRP A 167 -13.29 -14.89 -16.69
C TRP A 167 -14.29 -15.98 -17.11
N SER A 168 -14.44 -17.07 -16.36
CA SER A 168 -15.26 -18.21 -16.76
C SER A 168 -16.67 -18.14 -16.17
N GLU A 169 -17.71 -18.34 -16.99
CA GLU A 169 -19.13 -18.38 -16.55
C GLU A 169 -19.44 -19.51 -15.54
N LYS A 170 -18.53 -20.47 -15.35
CA LYS A 170 -18.63 -21.53 -14.33
C LYS A 170 -18.48 -21.02 -12.88
N GLN A 171 -18.58 -19.70 -12.65
CA GLN A 171 -18.68 -19.09 -11.31
C GLN A 171 -19.88 -19.58 -10.48
N ILE A 172 -20.87 -20.22 -11.09
CA ILE A 172 -22.08 -20.68 -10.37
C ILE A 172 -21.76 -21.85 -9.40
N ASN A 173 -20.64 -22.55 -9.58
CA ASN A 173 -20.22 -23.66 -8.72
C ASN A 173 -18.86 -23.42 -8.06
N ILE A 174 -18.58 -22.17 -7.67
CA ILE A 174 -17.48 -21.87 -6.73
C ILE A 174 -17.74 -22.74 -5.49
N LYS A 175 -16.92 -23.78 -5.31
CA LYS A 175 -16.96 -24.59 -4.09
C LYS A 175 -16.83 -23.62 -2.92
N SER A 176 -17.60 -23.84 -1.86
CA SER A 176 -17.65 -23.00 -0.65
C SER A 176 -16.29 -22.53 -0.11
N LEU A 177 -15.23 -23.30 -0.37
CA LEU A 177 -13.83 -23.01 -0.03
C LEU A 177 -13.22 -21.84 -0.80
N ASP A 178 -13.46 -21.74 -2.11
CA ASP A 178 -12.90 -20.68 -2.95
C ASP A 178 -13.50 -19.31 -2.58
N GLN A 179 -14.76 -19.30 -2.13
CA GLN A 179 -15.39 -18.08 -1.60
C GLN A 179 -14.67 -17.55 -0.35
N GLN A 180 -14.17 -18.45 0.49
CA GLN A 180 -13.45 -18.09 1.72
C GLN A 180 -12.05 -17.56 1.39
N LEU A 181 -11.39 -18.14 0.38
CA LEU A 181 -10.14 -17.62 -0.17
C LEU A 181 -10.33 -16.19 -0.71
N ILE A 182 -11.32 -15.98 -1.59
CA ILE A 182 -11.60 -14.66 -2.18
C ILE A 182 -11.97 -13.65 -1.09
N SER A 183 -12.83 -14.02 -0.13
CA SER A 183 -13.23 -13.14 0.97
C SER A 183 -12.05 -12.78 1.86
N GLY A 184 -11.17 -13.75 2.19
CA GLY A 184 -9.96 -13.51 2.98
C GLY A 184 -8.99 -12.57 2.28
N PHE A 185 -8.82 -12.76 0.97
CA PHE A 185 -8.03 -11.84 0.14
C PHE A 185 -8.63 -10.44 0.09
N GLN A 186 -9.95 -10.29 -0.08
CA GLN A 186 -10.61 -8.98 -0.11
C GLN A 186 -10.44 -8.22 1.21
N VAL A 187 -10.57 -8.91 2.35
CA VAL A 187 -10.35 -8.31 3.67
C VAL A 187 -8.88 -7.92 3.86
N ALA A 188 -7.93 -8.74 3.39
CA ALA A 188 -6.52 -8.37 3.42
C ALA A 188 -6.24 -7.14 2.56
N ALA A 189 -6.70 -7.14 1.31
CA ALA A 189 -6.56 -6.04 0.34
C ALA A 189 -7.16 -4.72 0.84
N ASN A 190 -8.25 -4.76 1.60
CA ASN A 190 -8.88 -3.57 2.17
C ASN A 190 -8.18 -3.06 3.45
N SER A 191 -7.44 -3.91 4.15
CA SER A 191 -6.80 -3.59 5.43
C SER A 191 -5.33 -4.02 5.43
N GLY A 192 -4.51 -3.18 4.78
CA GLY A 192 -3.07 -3.36 4.67
C GLY A 192 -2.35 -3.40 6.03
N PRO A 193 -1.18 -4.06 6.10
CA PRO A 193 -0.51 -4.33 7.37
C PRO A 193 0.15 -3.09 8.00
N MET A 194 0.39 -1.99 7.26
CA MET A 194 1.10 -0.83 7.82
C MET A 194 0.18 0.10 8.61
N MET A 195 -0.98 0.42 8.06
CA MET A 195 -1.87 1.48 8.54
C MET A 195 -3.34 1.08 8.48
N GLU A 196 -3.64 -0.19 8.20
CA GLU A 196 -5.00 -0.69 7.93
C GLU A 196 -5.71 0.09 6.82
N GLU A 197 -4.96 0.63 5.87
CA GLU A 197 -5.52 1.28 4.67
C GLU A 197 -5.52 0.27 3.50
N PRO A 198 -6.33 0.48 2.46
CA PRO A 198 -6.35 -0.41 1.32
C PRO A 198 -4.98 -0.48 0.62
N MET A 199 -4.60 -1.68 0.20
CA MET A 199 -3.42 -1.92 -0.62
C MET A 199 -3.70 -1.55 -2.07
N ALA A 200 -2.67 -1.15 -2.82
CA ALA A 200 -2.76 -0.90 -4.26
C ALA A 200 -1.47 -1.28 -4.98
N GLY A 201 -1.61 -1.90 -6.15
CA GLY A 201 -0.46 -2.38 -6.94
C GLY A 201 0.21 -3.61 -6.33
N VAL A 202 -0.56 -4.45 -5.64
CA VAL A 202 -0.06 -5.68 -5.03
C VAL A 202 -0.70 -6.88 -5.70
N GLY A 203 0.13 -7.83 -6.11
CA GLY A 203 -0.32 -9.15 -6.55
C GLY A 203 0.00 -10.21 -5.51
N PHE A 204 -0.85 -11.23 -5.40
CA PHE A 204 -0.62 -12.40 -4.56
C PHE A 204 -0.68 -13.65 -5.44
N ARG A 205 0.31 -14.53 -5.32
CA ARG A 205 0.32 -15.86 -5.94
C ARG A 205 -0.05 -16.87 -4.88
N LEU A 206 -1.07 -17.67 -5.18
CA LEU A 206 -1.42 -18.86 -4.41
C LEU A 206 -0.58 -20.02 -4.94
N LEU A 207 0.37 -20.50 -4.13
CA LEU A 207 1.27 -21.60 -4.50
C LEU A 207 0.72 -22.96 -4.06
N GLU A 208 0.16 -23.03 -2.86
CA GLU A 208 -0.42 -24.25 -2.30
C GLU A 208 -1.74 -23.91 -1.58
N TRP A 209 -2.75 -24.75 -1.80
CA TRP A 209 -4.05 -24.68 -1.13
C TRP A 209 -4.59 -26.09 -0.95
N GLU A 210 -4.44 -26.62 0.26
CA GLU A 210 -4.73 -28.02 0.56
C GLU A 210 -5.50 -28.17 1.87
N ILE A 211 -6.44 -29.12 1.88
CA ILE A 211 -7.15 -29.56 3.07
C ILE A 211 -6.50 -30.88 3.50
N ILE A 212 -5.90 -30.88 4.69
CA ILE A 212 -5.13 -32.00 5.22
C ILE A 212 -6.04 -33.04 5.89
N GLN A 213 -7.13 -32.60 6.52
CA GLN A 213 -8.08 -33.47 7.21
C GLN A 213 -9.48 -33.34 6.58
N GLU A 214 -9.76 -34.14 5.56
CA GLU A 214 -11.06 -34.14 4.87
C GLU A 214 -12.20 -34.73 5.73
N ASP A 215 -11.90 -35.69 6.61
CA ASP A 215 -12.91 -36.49 7.33
C ASP A 215 -13.71 -35.71 8.39
N ASN A 216 -13.16 -34.61 8.93
CA ASN A 216 -13.79 -33.77 9.96
C ASN A 216 -13.94 -32.30 9.50
N PHE A 217 -13.99 -32.07 8.18
CA PHE A 217 -13.99 -30.73 7.63
C PHE A 217 -15.40 -30.14 7.49
N ASP A 218 -15.87 -29.49 8.56
CA ASP A 218 -17.11 -28.72 8.54
C ASP A 218 -16.88 -27.33 7.93
N ILE A 219 -17.17 -27.19 6.64
CA ILE A 219 -17.05 -25.93 5.88
C ILE A 219 -17.69 -24.74 6.61
N THR A 220 -18.84 -24.94 7.25
CA THR A 220 -19.60 -23.86 7.90
C THR A 220 -18.90 -23.33 9.14
N LEU A 221 -18.38 -24.21 9.99
CA LEU A 221 -17.63 -23.84 11.21
C LEU A 221 -16.23 -23.32 10.88
N THR A 222 -15.56 -23.90 9.88
CA THR A 222 -14.17 -23.59 9.54
C THR A 222 -14.05 -22.41 8.57
N SER A 223 -15.16 -21.92 8.01
CA SER A 223 -15.19 -20.80 7.06
C SER A 223 -14.50 -19.52 7.56
N GLY A 224 -14.81 -19.11 8.79
CA GLY A 224 -14.21 -17.94 9.41
C GLY A 224 -12.71 -18.11 9.67
N GLN A 225 -12.30 -19.32 10.06
CA GLN A 225 -10.89 -19.64 10.32
C GLN A 225 -10.06 -19.66 9.03
N LEU A 226 -10.63 -20.16 7.93
CA LEU A 226 -9.97 -20.10 6.62
C LEU A 226 -9.80 -18.66 6.16
N MET A 227 -10.85 -17.85 6.26
CA MET A 227 -10.79 -16.44 5.89
C MET A 227 -9.73 -15.67 6.71
N SER A 228 -9.64 -15.91 8.01
CA SER A 228 -8.61 -15.28 8.86
C SER A 228 -7.21 -15.76 8.52
N THR A 229 -7.03 -17.05 8.25
CA THR A 229 -5.72 -17.63 7.89
C THR A 229 -5.24 -17.07 6.55
N VAL A 230 -6.12 -16.95 5.55
CA VAL A 230 -5.82 -16.32 4.25
C VAL A 230 -5.43 -14.85 4.44
N LYS A 231 -6.18 -14.13 5.28
CA LYS A 231 -5.90 -12.73 5.58
C LYS A 231 -4.50 -12.56 6.21
N GLU A 232 -4.18 -13.39 7.18
CA GLU A 232 -2.88 -13.39 7.85
C GLU A 232 -1.73 -13.78 6.91
N ALA A 233 -1.94 -14.78 6.05
CA ALA A 233 -0.94 -15.21 5.05
C ALA A 233 -0.61 -14.06 4.09
N CYS A 234 -1.63 -13.36 3.58
CA CYS A 234 -1.44 -12.20 2.71
C CYS A 234 -0.70 -11.06 3.44
N ARG A 235 -1.10 -10.74 4.68
CA ARG A 235 -0.45 -9.68 5.49
C ARG A 235 1.02 -9.99 5.76
N LYS A 236 1.34 -11.22 6.15
CA LYS A 236 2.71 -11.66 6.43
C LYS A 236 3.56 -11.66 5.17
N SER A 237 3.03 -12.16 4.06
CA SER A 237 3.74 -12.16 2.79
C SER A 237 4.03 -10.74 2.28
N PHE A 238 3.08 -9.80 2.46
CA PHE A 238 3.33 -8.39 2.19
C PHE A 238 4.40 -7.78 3.11
N SER A 239 4.39 -8.14 4.40
CA SER A 239 5.33 -7.60 5.40
C SER A 239 6.80 -7.97 5.15
N ILE A 240 7.06 -9.11 4.49
CA ILE A 240 8.40 -9.56 4.12
C ILE A 240 9.01 -8.68 3.03
N LEU A 241 8.18 -8.21 2.10
CA LEU A 241 8.63 -7.43 0.96
C LEU A 241 8.89 -5.96 1.30
N HIS A 242 9.59 -5.29 0.39
CA HIS A 242 9.79 -3.86 0.46
C HIS A 242 8.47 -3.14 0.16
N LYS A 243 7.97 -2.44 1.17
CA LYS A 243 6.70 -1.73 1.12
C LYS A 243 6.93 -0.25 1.18
N ARG A 244 6.12 0.50 0.43
CA ARG A 244 6.12 1.96 0.44
C ARG A 244 4.72 2.50 0.51
N LEU A 245 4.65 3.78 0.86
CA LEU A 245 3.39 4.50 0.94
C LEU A 245 3.10 5.15 -0.40
N LEU A 246 1.85 5.07 -0.83
CA LEU A 246 1.34 5.85 -1.94
C LEU A 246 0.56 7.04 -1.40
N ALA A 247 0.97 8.23 -1.82
CA ALA A 247 0.23 9.46 -1.61
C ALA A 247 -0.58 9.79 -2.86
N ALA A 248 -1.83 10.20 -2.64
CA ALA A 248 -2.59 10.87 -3.69
C ALA A 248 -1.93 12.21 -3.99
N MET A 249 -1.80 12.53 -5.28
CA MET A 249 -1.26 13.78 -5.78
C MET A 249 -2.34 14.57 -6.49
N TYR A 250 -2.46 15.85 -6.13
CA TYR A 250 -3.19 16.84 -6.93
C TYR A 250 -2.25 17.42 -7.97
N THR A 251 -2.73 17.54 -9.21
CA THR A 251 -2.18 18.51 -10.14
C THR A 251 -2.80 19.85 -9.79
N CYS A 252 -1.93 20.80 -9.47
CA CYS A 252 -2.29 22.16 -9.18
C CYS A 252 -1.95 23.03 -10.39
N GLU A 253 -2.97 23.68 -10.96
CA GLU A 253 -2.81 24.70 -11.98
C GLU A 253 -2.93 26.07 -11.30
N ILE A 254 -1.90 26.89 -11.40
CA ILE A 254 -1.83 28.19 -10.75
C ILE A 254 -1.55 29.23 -11.80
N GLN A 255 -2.42 30.23 -11.87
CA GLN A 255 -2.16 31.44 -12.65
C GLN A 255 -1.63 32.53 -11.72
N ALA A 256 -0.47 33.10 -12.06
CA ALA A 256 0.21 34.10 -11.25
C ALA A 256 0.97 35.11 -12.12
N SER A 257 1.15 36.34 -11.64
CA SER A 257 2.02 37.33 -12.29
C SER A 257 3.50 37.14 -11.89
N CYS A 258 4.42 37.66 -12.71
CA CYS A 258 5.87 37.62 -12.46
C CYS A 258 6.28 38.04 -11.04
N GLU A 259 5.66 39.09 -10.52
CA GLU A 259 6.02 39.70 -9.23
C GLU A 259 5.81 38.75 -8.04
N VAL A 260 4.85 37.81 -8.15
CA VAL A 260 4.47 36.90 -7.06
C VAL A 260 4.93 35.46 -7.25
N LEU A 261 5.60 35.14 -8.37
CA LEU A 261 6.10 33.80 -8.69
C LEU A 261 6.95 33.21 -7.56
N GLY A 262 7.93 33.96 -7.06
CA GLY A 262 8.80 33.49 -5.97
C GLY A 262 8.03 33.13 -4.69
N LYS A 263 6.93 33.84 -4.39
CA LYS A 263 6.08 33.52 -3.23
C LYS A 263 5.28 32.25 -3.46
N VAL A 264 4.80 32.01 -4.68
CA VAL A 264 4.09 30.78 -5.07
C VAL A 264 5.02 29.57 -4.92
N TYR A 265 6.24 29.66 -5.48
CA TYR A 265 7.25 28.60 -5.32
C TYR A 265 7.59 28.31 -3.87
N GLY A 266 7.71 29.34 -3.03
CA GLY A 266 7.93 29.17 -1.60
C GLY A 266 6.78 28.45 -0.87
N VAL A 267 5.53 28.60 -1.31
CA VAL A 267 4.40 27.85 -0.72
C VAL A 267 4.37 26.40 -1.20
N ILE A 268 4.63 26.18 -2.49
CA ILE A 268 4.67 24.83 -3.08
C ILE A 268 5.80 24.00 -2.45
N GLY A 269 7.01 24.54 -2.40
CA GLY A 269 8.18 23.83 -1.84
C GLY A 269 8.06 23.53 -0.34
N LYS A 270 7.37 24.38 0.43
CA LYS A 270 7.11 24.13 1.86
C LYS A 270 6.20 22.91 2.10
N ARG A 271 5.39 22.52 1.11
CA ARG A 271 4.39 21.45 1.19
C ARG A 271 4.78 20.23 0.35
N ASP A 272 6.08 20.05 0.11
CA ASP A 272 6.65 18.97 -0.69
C ASP A 272 6.06 18.87 -2.11
N GLY A 273 5.63 20.00 -2.67
CA GLY A 273 5.14 20.07 -4.04
C GLY A 273 6.28 20.15 -5.05
N LYS A 274 6.10 19.53 -6.21
CA LYS A 274 7.06 19.54 -7.33
C LYS A 274 6.47 20.28 -8.51
N ILE A 275 7.23 21.20 -9.10
CA ILE A 275 6.81 21.92 -10.31
C ILE A 275 7.05 20.99 -11.51
N LEU A 276 6.04 20.82 -12.36
CA LEU A 276 6.10 19.98 -13.56
C LEU A 276 6.38 20.83 -14.79
N GLU A 277 5.57 21.87 -14.98
CA GLU A 277 5.60 22.75 -16.15
C GLU A 277 5.34 24.20 -15.71
N GLU A 278 5.98 25.13 -16.41
CA GLU A 278 5.80 26.57 -16.26
C GLU A 278 5.72 27.19 -17.66
N ASP A 279 4.54 27.69 -18.01
CA ASP A 279 4.27 28.29 -19.31
C ASP A 279 3.81 29.75 -19.15
N MET A 280 4.39 30.65 -19.93
CA MET A 280 3.91 32.04 -20.02
C MET A 280 2.73 32.11 -20.99
N VAL A 281 1.65 32.77 -20.60
CA VAL A 281 0.47 32.94 -21.45
C VAL A 281 0.74 34.06 -22.46
N GLU A 282 0.87 33.70 -23.74
CA GLU A 282 1.13 34.66 -24.82
C GLU A 282 0.10 35.80 -24.81
N GLY A 283 0.61 37.05 -24.86
CA GLY A 283 -0.22 38.25 -24.83
C GLY A 283 -0.61 38.75 -23.44
N THR A 284 -0.17 38.10 -22.35
CA THR A 284 -0.36 38.58 -20.97
C THR A 284 0.89 38.39 -20.11
N ASP A 285 1.05 39.16 -19.03
CA ASP A 285 2.17 38.99 -18.06
C ASP A 285 1.90 37.88 -17.02
N LEU A 286 1.03 36.92 -17.37
CA LEU A 286 0.59 35.84 -16.50
C LEU A 286 1.29 34.52 -16.86
N PHE A 287 1.67 33.80 -15.82
CA PHE A 287 2.30 32.48 -15.88
C PHE A 287 1.31 31.44 -15.41
N ASN A 288 1.22 30.35 -16.16
CA ASN A 288 0.52 29.14 -15.79
C ASN A 288 1.54 28.12 -15.29
N ILE A 289 1.47 27.81 -14.00
CA ILE A 289 2.33 26.84 -13.34
C ILE A 289 1.51 25.58 -13.11
N LYS A 290 2.01 24.45 -13.58
CA LYS A 290 1.49 23.13 -13.23
C LYS A 290 2.42 22.47 -12.23
N ALA A 291 1.91 22.14 -11.05
CA ALA A 291 2.68 21.49 -9.99
C ALA A 291 1.96 20.25 -9.45
N ALA A 292 2.70 19.22 -9.05
CA ALA A 292 2.19 18.08 -8.31
C ALA A 292 2.28 18.39 -6.80
N LEU A 293 1.16 18.25 -6.08
CA LEU A 293 1.06 18.53 -4.65
C LEU A 293 0.43 17.34 -3.91
N PRO A 294 1.04 16.83 -2.82
CA PRO A 294 0.42 15.78 -2.02
C PRO A 294 -0.90 16.22 -1.39
N VAL A 295 -1.95 15.38 -1.50
CA VAL A 295 -3.29 15.69 -0.95
C VAL A 295 -3.27 15.91 0.57
N ILE A 296 -2.37 15.24 1.30
CA ILE A 296 -2.28 15.43 2.75
C ILE A 296 -1.80 16.84 3.13
N GLU A 297 -0.90 17.41 2.33
CA GLU A 297 -0.37 18.77 2.54
C GLU A 297 -1.18 19.81 1.76
N SER A 298 -2.25 19.45 1.03
CA SER A 298 -3.04 20.44 0.27
C SER A 298 -4.06 21.21 1.14
N PHE A 299 -4.28 20.79 2.38
CA PHE A 299 -5.27 21.44 3.26
C PHE A 299 -4.83 22.86 3.62
N GLY A 300 -5.68 23.85 3.32
CA GLY A 300 -5.37 25.28 3.51
C GLY A 300 -4.33 25.85 2.54
N PHE A 301 -3.96 25.09 1.50
CA PHE A 301 -3.00 25.54 0.49
C PHE A 301 -3.51 26.75 -0.31
N ALA A 302 -4.77 26.69 -0.75
CA ALA A 302 -5.39 27.78 -1.51
C ALA A 302 -5.43 29.09 -0.72
N ASP A 303 -5.76 29.02 0.57
CA ASP A 303 -5.81 30.18 1.46
C ASP A 303 -4.41 30.74 1.72
N GLU A 304 -3.40 29.88 1.89
CA GLU A 304 -2.01 30.30 2.09
C GLU A 304 -1.47 31.04 0.86
N ILE A 305 -1.71 30.52 -0.35
CA ILE A 305 -1.31 31.19 -1.60
C ILE A 305 -2.00 32.54 -1.74
N ARG A 306 -3.33 32.59 -1.56
CA ARG A 306 -4.10 33.83 -1.66
C ARG A 306 -3.61 34.87 -0.66
N LYS A 307 -3.30 34.46 0.57
CA LYS A 307 -2.80 35.37 1.60
C LYS A 307 -1.40 35.91 1.30
N LYS A 308 -0.47 35.07 0.82
CA LYS A 308 0.91 35.53 0.51
C LYS A 308 1.00 36.38 -0.76
N THR A 309 0.11 36.12 -1.72
CA THR A 309 0.05 36.85 -3.00
C THR A 309 -0.95 37.99 -3.01
N SER A 310 -1.61 38.29 -1.87
CA SER A 310 -2.68 39.29 -1.77
C SER A 310 -3.83 39.05 -2.78
N GLY A 311 -4.08 37.79 -3.14
CA GLY A 311 -5.09 37.38 -4.11
C GLY A 311 -4.65 37.39 -5.58
N LEU A 312 -3.39 37.76 -5.88
CA LEU A 312 -2.86 37.80 -7.25
C LEU A 312 -2.58 36.42 -7.86
N ALA A 313 -2.64 35.37 -7.05
CA ALA A 313 -2.60 33.99 -7.53
C ALA A 313 -3.77 33.19 -6.94
N SER A 314 -4.44 32.41 -7.80
CA SER A 314 -5.48 31.47 -7.36
C SER A 314 -5.17 30.07 -7.89
N PRO A 315 -4.94 29.09 -6.99
CA PRO A 315 -4.71 27.72 -7.39
C PRO A 315 -6.02 26.98 -7.70
N GLN A 316 -5.99 26.13 -8.71
CA GLN A 316 -7.00 25.11 -8.98
C GLN A 316 -6.38 23.74 -8.70
N LEU A 317 -7.07 22.90 -7.91
CA LEU A 317 -6.60 21.57 -7.53
C LEU A 317 -7.46 20.51 -8.21
N ARG A 318 -6.82 19.60 -8.95
CA ARG A 318 -7.47 18.44 -9.58
C ARG A 318 -6.75 17.16 -9.18
N PHE A 319 -7.50 16.12 -8.83
CA PHE A 319 -6.92 14.78 -8.64
C PHE A 319 -6.23 14.32 -9.92
N SER A 320 -5.00 13.81 -9.77
CA SER A 320 -4.17 13.39 -10.89
C SER A 320 -3.92 11.89 -10.83
N HIS A 321 -3.11 11.45 -9.87
CA HIS A 321 -2.70 10.06 -9.74
C HIS A 321 -2.16 9.80 -8.32
N TRP A 322 -1.84 8.54 -8.06
CA TRP A 322 -1.11 8.11 -6.87
C TRP A 322 0.38 8.04 -7.18
N SER A 323 1.19 8.68 -6.34
CA SER A 323 2.66 8.62 -6.43
C SER A 323 3.21 7.95 -5.19
N GLU A 324 4.34 7.27 -5.36
CA GLU A 324 5.14 6.78 -4.25
C GLU A 324 5.69 7.96 -3.45
N VAL A 325 5.64 7.83 -2.13
CA VAL A 325 6.25 8.79 -1.20
C VAL A 325 7.73 8.46 -1.08
N GLU A 326 8.57 9.49 -1.18
CA GLU A 326 10.01 9.37 -1.00
C GLU A 326 10.35 9.02 0.46
N GLY A 327 11.33 8.13 0.64
CA GLY A 327 11.77 7.66 1.95
C GLY A 327 11.03 6.41 2.44
N ASP A 328 11.70 5.59 3.25
CA ASP A 328 11.10 4.42 3.89
C ASP A 328 10.56 4.83 5.27
N PRO A 329 9.30 4.52 5.64
CA PRO A 329 8.77 4.81 6.97
C PRO A 329 9.55 4.14 8.12
N TRP A 330 10.28 3.05 7.86
CA TRP A 330 11.09 2.32 8.86
C TRP A 330 12.59 2.46 8.66
N TRP A 331 13.05 3.38 7.81
CA TRP A 331 14.48 3.62 7.64
C TRP A 331 15.13 3.97 8.99
N VAL A 332 16.24 3.29 9.27
CA VAL A 332 17.12 3.57 10.40
C VAL A 332 18.53 3.67 9.82
N PRO A 333 19.33 4.69 10.20
CA PRO A 333 20.71 4.79 9.76
C PRO A 333 21.46 3.53 10.23
N THR A 334 22.07 2.83 9.27
CA THR A 334 22.80 1.57 9.53
C THR A 334 24.30 1.74 9.30
N THR A 335 24.68 2.60 8.37
CA THR A 335 26.08 2.83 8.01
C THR A 335 26.70 3.91 8.89
N GLU A 336 28.02 3.84 9.11
CA GLU A 336 28.75 4.81 9.93
C GLU A 336 28.64 6.24 9.35
N GLU A 337 28.63 6.37 8.02
CA GLU A 337 28.43 7.65 7.32
C GLU A 337 27.01 8.22 7.56
N GLU A 338 25.97 7.39 7.44
CA GLU A 338 24.59 7.79 7.77
C GLU A 338 24.46 8.19 9.24
N ILE A 339 25.11 7.45 10.14
CA ILE A 339 25.12 7.75 11.58
C ILE A 339 25.84 9.08 11.84
N GLN A 340 26.91 9.39 11.10
CA GLN A 340 27.61 10.67 11.23
C GLN A 340 26.75 11.84 10.72
N HIS A 341 26.02 11.65 9.62
CA HIS A 341 25.17 12.68 9.02
C HIS A 341 23.84 12.90 9.74
N TYR A 342 23.18 11.83 10.17
CA TYR A 342 21.84 11.85 10.76
C TYR A 342 21.83 11.63 12.29
N GLY A 343 22.99 11.36 12.87
CA GLY A 343 23.17 11.02 14.28
C GLY A 343 22.76 9.58 14.60
N GLU A 344 23.32 9.03 15.69
CA GLU A 344 22.93 7.71 16.23
C GLU A 344 21.43 7.62 16.59
N LYS A 345 20.76 8.76 16.77
CA LYS A 345 19.36 8.85 17.17
C LYS A 345 18.42 9.37 16.09
N ALA A 346 18.82 9.42 14.81
CA ALA A 346 17.96 9.74 13.68
C ALA A 346 17.00 10.93 13.98
N ASP A 347 17.58 12.11 14.18
CA ASP A 347 16.81 13.35 14.39
C ASP A 347 15.98 13.74 13.14
N TYR A 348 16.23 13.07 12.02
CA TYR A 348 15.47 13.20 10.78
C TYR A 348 14.28 12.22 10.74
N GLU A 349 13.07 12.73 10.95
CA GLU A 349 11.85 11.96 10.69
C GLU A 349 11.53 11.99 9.19
N SER A 350 11.65 10.84 8.53
CA SER A 350 11.24 10.65 7.13
C SER A 350 9.80 11.14 6.90
N THR A 351 9.54 11.82 5.78
CA THR A 351 8.19 12.27 5.38
C THR A 351 7.19 11.11 5.36
N ALA A 352 7.63 9.94 4.88
CA ALA A 352 6.85 8.71 4.90
C ALA A 352 6.49 8.25 6.32
N LYS A 353 7.41 8.38 7.29
CA LYS A 353 7.16 8.06 8.70
C LYS A 353 6.19 9.05 9.36
N LYS A 354 6.36 10.36 9.12
CA LYS A 354 5.43 11.40 9.55
C LYS A 354 4.01 11.10 9.06
N TYR A 355 3.89 10.73 7.79
CA TYR A 355 2.63 10.36 7.15
C TYR A 355 1.99 9.11 7.74
N MET A 356 2.78 8.08 8.04
CA MET A 356 2.32 6.87 8.70
C MET A 356 1.81 7.16 10.12
N ASN A 357 2.59 7.91 10.90
CA ASN A 357 2.27 8.24 12.29
C ASN A 357 0.96 9.06 12.38
N LEU A 358 0.73 9.99 11.45
CA LEU A 358 -0.53 10.75 11.40
C LEU A 358 -1.75 9.85 11.20
N ILE A 359 -1.66 8.86 10.31
CA ILE A 359 -2.76 7.93 10.03
C ILE A 359 -2.99 6.98 11.19
N ARG A 360 -1.91 6.40 11.72
CA ARG A 360 -1.98 5.51 12.88
C ARG A 360 -2.60 6.21 14.08
N LYS A 361 -2.22 7.47 14.34
CA LYS A 361 -2.74 8.26 15.47
C LYS A 361 -4.23 8.51 15.32
N ARG A 362 -4.68 8.81 14.10
CA ARG A 362 -6.09 9.01 13.76
C ARG A 362 -6.91 7.73 13.94
N LYS A 363 -6.35 6.57 13.56
CA LYS A 363 -7.01 5.25 13.69
C LYS A 363 -6.91 4.66 15.10
N GLY A 364 -6.10 5.23 15.99
CA GLY A 364 -5.84 4.66 17.31
C GLY A 364 -4.88 3.46 17.28
N LEU A 365 -4.14 3.28 16.19
CA LEU A 365 -3.10 2.29 16.06
C LEU A 365 -1.88 2.69 16.87
N TRP A 366 -1.10 1.70 17.30
CA TRP A 366 0.10 1.93 18.09
C TRP A 366 1.19 2.67 17.29
N ILE A 367 1.83 3.64 17.96
CA ILE A 367 2.94 4.42 17.42
C ILE A 367 4.10 4.38 18.42
N GLU A 368 5.30 4.15 17.90
CA GLU A 368 6.56 4.40 18.60
C GLU A 368 6.78 5.91 18.77
N GLN A 369 6.05 6.55 19.68
CA GLN A 369 6.40 7.89 20.13
C GLN A 369 7.46 7.78 21.23
N LYS A 370 8.61 8.41 21.01
CA LYS A 370 9.61 8.60 22.08
C LYS A 370 8.99 9.55 23.12
N THR A 371 8.41 8.98 24.19
CA THR A 371 7.81 9.76 25.29
C THR A 371 8.85 10.61 26.03
N VAL A 372 10.14 10.25 25.96
CA VAL A 372 11.25 11.02 26.54
C VAL A 372 12.49 10.88 25.64
N GLU A 373 12.92 11.98 25.00
CA GLU A 373 14.11 11.99 24.13
C GLU A 373 15.43 11.99 24.92
N HIS A 374 15.41 12.47 26.17
CA HIS A 374 16.57 12.55 27.05
C HIS A 374 16.24 12.18 28.50
N ALA A 375 15.96 10.90 28.76
CA ALA A 375 15.78 10.40 30.14
C ALA A 375 17.01 10.69 31.02
N GLU A 376 18.22 10.66 30.44
CA GLU A 376 19.48 10.91 31.15
C GLU A 376 19.64 12.38 31.59
N LYS A 377 19.17 13.35 30.80
CA LYS A 377 19.26 14.78 31.15
C LYS A 377 18.26 15.20 32.23
N GLN A 378 17.19 14.43 32.47
CA GLN A 378 16.22 14.74 33.53
C GLN A 378 16.84 14.62 34.93
N ARG A 379 17.78 13.68 35.16
CA ARG A 379 18.47 13.54 36.46
C ARG A 379 19.34 14.76 36.81
N THR A 380 19.83 15.50 35.81
CA THR A 380 20.62 16.72 36.01
C THR A 380 19.78 17.99 36.11
N ILE A 381 18.59 18.03 35.48
CA ILE A 381 17.71 19.21 35.52
C ILE A 381 17.09 19.42 36.91
N THR A 382 16.81 18.34 37.65
CA THR A 382 16.28 18.44 39.02
C THR A 382 17.33 18.76 40.09
N LYS A 383 18.64 18.70 39.76
CA LYS A 383 19.71 19.03 40.71
C LYS A 383 20.04 20.53 40.78
N ASN A 384 19.60 21.32 39.80
CA ASN A 384 19.82 22.78 39.73
C ASN A 384 18.51 23.58 39.67
N LYS A 385 17.45 23.11 40.32
CA LYS A 385 16.21 23.89 40.52
C LYS A 385 15.97 24.17 41.99
#